data_AF-A0A2V5NJS7-F1
#
_entry.id   AF-A0A2V5NJS7-F1
#
_cell.length_a   1.000
_cell.length_b   1.000
_cell.length_c   1.000
_cell.angle_alpha   90.00
_cell.angle_beta   90.00
_cell.angle_gamma   90.00
#
_symmetry.space_group_name_H-M   'P 1'
#
loop_
_entity.id
_entity.type
_entity.pdbx_description
1 polymer ?
#
loop_
_entity_poly.entity_id
_entity_poly.type
_entity_poly.pdbx_seq_one_letter_code
_entity_poly.pdbx_strand_id
1 'polypeptide(L)'
;MRLSAFTALPLAALLISTARLLSADSFQFQSDATQTSLVELYTSEGCSSCPPAEAWLSRLKGSPKIWKNFVPVAFHVDYWDRLGWKDSFAAKAYSERQRDYAGQWRSDSVYTPGFVLDGKEWRGWFSHAELRPSRSGPVGVLTARSEDGKQWRLRFQP
;
A
#
# COMPACT_ATOMS: atom_id res chain seq x y z
N MET A 1 -50.65 60.25 -45.17
CA MET A 1 -50.33 58.94 -45.79
C MET A 1 -49.20 58.30 -45.01
N ARG A 2 -49.44 57.08 -44.50
CA ARG A 2 -48.50 56.30 -43.69
C ARG A 2 -47.54 55.54 -44.60
N LEU A 3 -46.25 55.57 -44.33
CA LEU A 3 -45.27 54.64 -44.88
C LEU A 3 -44.42 54.10 -43.73
N SER A 4 -44.69 52.85 -43.35
CA SER A 4 -43.93 52.10 -42.35
C SER A 4 -42.65 51.57 -43.00
N ALA A 5 -41.49 51.96 -42.47
CA ALA A 5 -40.21 51.38 -42.84
C ALA A 5 -39.85 50.28 -41.83
N PHE A 6 -40.04 49.02 -42.22
CA PHE A 6 -39.40 47.87 -41.60
C PHE A 6 -37.98 47.76 -42.14
N THR A 7 -36.95 47.85 -41.30
CA THR A 7 -35.60 47.34 -41.65
C THR A 7 -34.94 46.69 -40.44
N ALA A 8 -34.93 45.36 -40.52
CA ALA A 8 -34.04 44.35 -39.93
C ALA A 8 -33.10 44.74 -38.77
N LEU A 9 -33.38 44.19 -37.58
CA LEU A 9 -32.32 43.90 -36.60
C LEU A 9 -31.37 42.84 -37.19
N PRO A 10 -30.05 43.01 -37.15
CA PRO A 10 -29.12 41.96 -37.52
C PRO A 10 -29.14 40.90 -36.40
N LEU A 11 -29.70 39.74 -36.72
CA LEU A 11 -29.63 38.53 -35.92
C LEU A 11 -28.21 37.94 -36.00
N ALA A 12 -27.22 38.67 -35.52
CA ALA A 12 -25.82 38.27 -35.56
C ALA A 12 -25.23 38.33 -34.15
N ALA A 13 -24.58 37.24 -33.76
CA ALA A 13 -23.72 37.10 -32.59
C ALA A 13 -24.40 36.91 -31.23
N LEU A 14 -24.96 35.72 -31.00
CA LEU A 14 -24.79 35.08 -29.68
C LEU A 14 -24.79 33.54 -29.78
N LEU A 15 -24.00 32.98 -30.69
CA LEU A 15 -23.54 31.59 -30.57
C LEU A 15 -22.40 31.57 -29.55
N ILE A 16 -22.72 31.73 -28.27
CA ILE A 16 -21.80 31.34 -27.19
C ILE A 16 -21.77 29.82 -27.24
N SER A 17 -20.81 29.31 -28.02
CA SER A 17 -20.49 27.90 -28.11
C SER A 17 -20.14 27.42 -26.70
N THR A 18 -21.07 26.74 -26.04
CA THR A 18 -20.83 26.03 -24.80
C THR A 18 -20.03 24.78 -25.13
N ALA A 19 -18.77 24.98 -25.52
CA ALA A 19 -17.79 23.92 -25.55
C ALA A 19 -17.66 23.41 -24.11
N ARG A 20 -18.40 22.35 -23.79
CA ARG A 20 -18.17 21.61 -22.56
C ARG A 20 -16.76 21.04 -22.68
N LEU A 21 -15.82 21.61 -21.94
CA LEU A 21 -14.54 20.96 -21.69
C LEU A 21 -14.88 19.59 -21.12
N LEU A 22 -14.65 18.53 -21.90
CA LEU A 22 -14.55 17.20 -21.34
C LEU A 22 -13.32 17.22 -20.45
N SER A 23 -13.51 17.45 -19.14
CA SER A 23 -12.49 17.11 -18.16
C SER A 23 -12.31 15.60 -18.24
N ALA A 24 -11.21 15.15 -18.83
CA ALA A 24 -10.78 13.77 -18.66
C ALA A 24 -10.54 13.57 -17.17
N ASP A 25 -11.25 12.63 -16.55
CA ASP A 25 -10.99 12.24 -15.16
C ASP A 25 -9.58 11.66 -15.09
N SER A 26 -8.64 12.45 -14.59
CA SER A 26 -7.28 11.98 -14.35
C SER A 26 -7.22 11.31 -12.98
N PHE A 27 -6.72 10.09 -12.93
CA PHE A 27 -6.40 9.43 -11.67
C PHE A 27 -5.16 10.08 -11.06
N GLN A 28 -5.24 10.44 -9.79
CA GLN A 28 -4.09 10.88 -9.01
C GLN A 28 -4.07 10.21 -7.65
N PHE A 29 -2.94 9.59 -7.31
CA PHE A 29 -2.62 9.08 -5.99
C PHE A 29 -1.39 9.78 -5.45
N GLN A 30 -1.34 9.99 -4.14
CA GLN A 30 -0.22 10.62 -3.48
C GLN A 30 0.02 9.94 -2.12
N SER A 31 1.29 9.64 -1.82
CA SER A 31 1.69 9.20 -0.48
C SER A 31 1.68 10.36 0.52
N ASP A 32 1.75 10.03 1.80
CA ASP A 32 2.13 11.00 2.83
C ASP A 32 3.62 11.38 2.68
N ALA A 33 4.04 12.46 3.31
CA ALA A 33 5.45 12.83 3.45
C ALA A 33 6.17 11.98 4.51
N THR A 34 5.41 11.30 5.38
CA THR A 34 5.94 10.38 6.39
C THR A 34 5.89 8.93 5.91
N GLN A 35 6.80 8.11 6.41
CA GLN A 35 6.86 6.70 6.03
C GLN A 35 5.67 5.92 6.60
N THR A 36 4.98 5.17 5.74
CA THR A 36 4.09 4.10 6.16
C THR A 36 4.93 2.85 6.49
N SER A 37 4.88 2.35 7.72
CA SER A 37 5.69 1.20 8.12
C SER A 37 5.22 -0.11 7.50
N LEU A 38 6.15 -0.93 7.02
CA LEU A 38 5.84 -2.30 6.62
C LEU A 38 6.02 -3.25 7.80
N VAL A 39 4.97 -4.01 8.13
CA VAL A 39 4.99 -5.05 9.15
C VAL A 39 4.83 -6.40 8.47
N GLU A 40 5.88 -7.21 8.50
CA GLU A 40 5.89 -8.53 7.88
C GLU A 40 5.88 -9.60 8.97
N LEU A 41 4.89 -10.49 8.96
CA LEU A 41 4.85 -11.70 9.77
C LEU A 41 5.30 -12.88 8.91
N TYR A 42 6.30 -13.61 9.37
CA TYR A 42 6.69 -14.91 8.84
C TYR A 42 6.04 -16.00 9.68
N THR A 43 5.18 -16.80 9.04
CA THR A 43 4.28 -17.78 9.67
C THR A 43 4.21 -19.07 8.86
N SER A 44 3.49 -20.08 9.34
CA SER A 44 3.12 -21.28 8.59
C SER A 44 1.97 -21.98 9.31
N GLU A 45 1.06 -22.61 8.56
CA GLU A 45 0.03 -23.49 9.14
C GLU A 45 0.66 -24.68 9.89
N GLY A 46 1.84 -25.13 9.49
CA GLY A 46 2.59 -26.20 10.17
C GLY A 46 3.26 -25.77 11.48
N CYS A 47 3.22 -24.48 11.83
CA CYS A 47 3.82 -23.92 13.03
C CYS A 47 2.79 -23.78 14.17
N SER A 48 2.92 -24.60 15.21
CA SER A 48 1.96 -24.62 16.34
C SER A 48 1.95 -23.35 17.19
N SER A 49 3.04 -22.58 17.20
CA SER A 49 3.16 -21.32 17.95
C SER A 49 2.69 -20.09 17.16
N CYS A 50 2.33 -20.26 15.88
CA CYS A 50 1.95 -19.18 14.98
C CYS A 50 0.51 -18.66 15.08
N PRO A 51 -0.52 -19.47 15.46
CA PRO A 51 -1.92 -18.99 15.48
C PRO A 51 -2.15 -17.70 16.30
N PRO A 52 -1.50 -17.48 17.47
CA PRO A 52 -1.62 -16.21 18.19
C PRO A 52 -1.07 -15.00 17.41
N ALA A 53 0.01 -15.18 16.64
CA ALA A 53 0.62 -14.11 15.84
C ALA A 53 -0.24 -13.75 14.63
N GLU A 54 -0.81 -14.74 13.96
CA GLU A 54 -1.74 -14.54 12.84
C GLU A 54 -3.05 -13.87 13.30
N ALA A 55 -3.57 -14.27 14.47
CA ALA A 55 -4.73 -13.63 15.07
C ALA A 55 -4.45 -12.17 15.42
N TRP A 56 -3.27 -11.87 15.97
CA TRP A 56 -2.82 -10.50 16.24
C TRP A 56 -2.74 -9.67 14.95
N LEU A 57 -2.06 -10.18 13.91
CA LEU A 57 -1.90 -9.48 12.64
C LEU A 57 -3.27 -9.26 11.98
N SER A 58 -4.17 -10.24 12.05
CA SER A 58 -5.51 -10.15 11.48
C SER A 58 -6.37 -9.06 12.12
N ARG A 59 -6.19 -8.77 13.42
CA ARG A 59 -6.89 -7.67 14.10
C ARG A 59 -6.48 -6.30 13.55
N LEU A 60 -5.28 -6.17 12.99
CA LEU A 60 -4.81 -4.90 12.43
C LEU A 60 -5.64 -4.45 11.20
N LYS A 61 -6.35 -5.37 10.52
CA LYS A 61 -7.24 -5.04 9.38
C LYS A 61 -8.35 -4.05 9.76
N GLY A 62 -8.82 -4.10 11.01
CA GLY A 62 -9.85 -3.18 11.52
C GLY A 62 -9.31 -1.84 12.01
N SER A 63 -7.99 -1.62 11.97
CA SER A 63 -7.40 -0.39 12.48
C SER A 63 -7.61 0.78 11.51
N PRO A 64 -8.03 1.97 11.95
CA PRO A 64 -8.07 3.15 11.09
C PRO A 64 -6.67 3.61 10.62
N LYS A 65 -5.61 3.04 11.21
CA LYS A 65 -4.20 3.29 10.90
C LYS A 65 -3.67 2.45 9.74
N ILE A 66 -4.39 1.41 9.30
CA ILE A 66 -3.98 0.56 8.18
C ILE A 66 -3.89 1.38 6.89
N TRP A 67 -2.92 1.07 6.03
CA TRP A 67 -2.59 1.79 4.78
C TRP A 67 -2.01 3.19 4.93
N LYS A 68 -2.10 3.81 6.11
CA LYS A 68 -1.54 5.14 6.38
C LYS A 68 -0.29 5.07 7.25
N ASN A 69 -0.43 4.46 8.42
CA ASN A 69 0.66 4.34 9.37
C ASN A 69 1.41 3.01 9.22
N PHE A 70 0.72 1.95 8.83
CA PHE A 70 1.35 0.67 8.58
C PHE A 70 0.63 -0.17 7.52
N VAL A 71 1.37 -1.10 6.93
CA VAL A 71 0.88 -2.15 6.03
C VAL A 71 1.25 -3.51 6.64
N PRO A 72 0.27 -4.32 7.09
CA PRO A 72 0.53 -5.66 7.60
C PRO A 72 0.53 -6.69 6.46
N VAL A 73 1.54 -7.54 6.40
CA VAL A 73 1.67 -8.63 5.42
C VAL A 73 2.04 -9.92 6.14
N ALA A 74 1.43 -11.03 5.74
CA ALA A 74 1.81 -12.38 6.20
C ALA A 74 2.51 -13.13 5.06
N PHE A 75 3.65 -13.72 5.37
CA PHE A 75 4.45 -14.54 4.49
C PHE A 75 4.54 -15.95 5.07
N HIS A 76 3.98 -16.92 4.36
CA HIS A 76 3.97 -18.31 4.81
C HIS A 76 5.26 -19.01 4.37
N VAL A 77 6.09 -19.43 5.32
CA VAL A 77 7.38 -20.05 5.01
C VAL A 77 7.22 -21.55 4.76
N ASP A 78 7.98 -22.09 3.83
CA ASP A 78 7.87 -23.49 3.38
C ASP A 78 8.67 -24.50 4.22
N TYR A 79 9.57 -24.04 5.10
CA TYR A 79 10.46 -24.95 5.83
C TYR A 79 9.77 -25.80 6.91
N TRP A 80 8.48 -25.57 7.16
CA TRP A 80 7.60 -26.42 7.98
C TRP A 80 6.93 -27.54 7.20
N ASP A 81 6.78 -27.43 5.88
CA ASP A 81 6.07 -28.41 5.04
C ASP A 81 6.69 -29.81 5.12
N ARG A 82 7.99 -29.87 5.42
CA ARG A 82 8.73 -31.12 5.65
C ARG A 82 8.21 -31.95 6.83
N LEU A 83 7.34 -31.42 7.68
CA LEU A 83 6.73 -32.14 8.81
C LEU A 83 5.44 -32.88 8.45
N GLY A 84 5.00 -32.83 7.18
CA GLY A 84 3.89 -33.63 6.66
C GLY A 84 2.57 -32.88 6.45
N TRP A 85 2.45 -31.65 6.95
CA TRP A 85 1.38 -30.71 6.55
C TRP A 85 1.94 -29.71 5.55
N LYS A 86 1.39 -29.65 4.34
CA LYS A 86 1.79 -28.69 3.32
C LYS A 86 0.90 -27.47 3.37
N ASP A 87 1.46 -26.32 3.74
CA ASP A 87 0.77 -25.05 3.77
C ASP A 87 0.54 -24.54 2.33
N SER A 88 -0.72 -24.31 1.94
CA SER A 88 -1.06 -23.89 0.56
C SER A 88 -0.70 -22.44 0.26
N PHE A 89 -0.46 -21.63 1.28
CA PHE A 89 0.00 -20.25 1.16
C PHE A 89 1.53 -20.15 1.19
N ALA A 90 2.22 -21.23 1.55
CA ALA A 90 3.67 -21.22 1.69
C ALA A 90 4.40 -21.17 0.36
N ALA A 91 5.54 -20.48 0.36
CA ALA A 91 6.43 -20.42 -0.80
C ALA A 91 7.90 -20.33 -0.38
N LYS A 92 8.78 -20.98 -1.15
CA LYS A 92 10.24 -20.93 -0.96
C LYS A 92 10.79 -19.50 -0.97
N ALA A 93 10.22 -18.64 -1.81
CA ALA A 93 10.59 -17.23 -1.90
C ALA A 93 10.36 -16.48 -0.57
N TYR A 94 9.38 -16.90 0.23
CA TYR A 94 9.11 -16.30 1.54
C TYR A 94 10.14 -16.73 2.59
N SER A 95 10.52 -18.00 2.58
CA SER A 95 11.64 -18.49 3.39
C SER A 95 12.97 -17.85 3.01
N GLU A 96 13.20 -17.60 1.71
CA GLU A 96 14.38 -16.88 1.20
C GLU A 96 14.41 -15.44 1.68
N ARG A 97 13.31 -14.71 1.52
CA ARG A 97 13.17 -13.36 2.03
C ARG A 97 13.50 -13.26 3.52
N GLN A 98 13.03 -14.21 4.33
CA GLN A 98 13.34 -14.25 5.76
C GLN A 98 14.83 -14.48 6.03
N ARG A 99 15.45 -15.40 5.28
CA ARG A 99 16.88 -15.71 5.40
C ARG A 99 17.75 -14.54 4.95
N ASP A 100 17.34 -13.79 3.94
CA ASP A 100 18.03 -12.57 3.49
C ASP A 100 18.02 -11.50 4.59
N TYR A 101 16.91 -11.35 5.31
CA TYR A 101 16.85 -10.49 6.48
C TYR A 101 17.76 -10.98 7.61
N ALA A 102 17.68 -12.27 7.96
CA ALA A 102 18.55 -12.84 9.00
C ALA A 102 20.05 -12.63 8.68
N GLY A 103 20.45 -12.80 7.41
CA GLY A 103 21.81 -12.52 6.95
C GLY A 103 22.23 -11.06 7.15
N GLN A 104 21.35 -10.10 6.85
CA GLN A 104 21.60 -8.67 7.08
C GLN A 104 21.73 -8.34 8.57
N TRP A 105 21.00 -9.03 9.43
CA TRP A 105 21.06 -8.85 10.88
C TRP A 105 22.16 -9.65 11.56
N ARG A 106 22.95 -10.44 10.80
CA ARG A 106 23.95 -11.38 11.32
C ARG A 106 23.35 -12.40 12.30
N SER A 107 22.13 -12.84 12.03
CA SER A 107 21.49 -13.96 12.72
C SER A 107 21.81 -15.27 12.02
N ASP A 108 22.19 -16.28 12.78
CA ASP A 108 22.50 -17.62 12.26
C ASP A 108 21.25 -18.46 11.98
N SER A 109 20.05 -17.96 12.30
CA SER A 109 18.81 -18.71 12.14
C SER A 109 17.60 -17.84 11.82
N VAL A 110 16.58 -18.50 11.27
CA VAL A 110 15.22 -17.97 11.07
C VAL A 110 14.24 -18.79 11.92
N TYR A 111 13.12 -18.18 12.29
CA TYR A 111 12.13 -18.82 13.15
C TYR A 111 10.72 -18.29 12.86
N THR A 112 9.70 -19.03 13.28
CA THR A 112 8.30 -18.57 13.28
C THR A 112 7.66 -18.69 14.67
N PRO A 113 6.71 -17.81 15.03
CA PRO A 113 6.36 -16.60 14.31
C PRO A 113 7.53 -15.61 14.29
N GLY A 114 7.87 -15.07 13.13
CA GLY A 114 8.97 -14.11 12.96
C GLY A 114 8.42 -12.77 12.50
N PHE A 115 8.98 -11.65 12.97
CA PHE A 115 8.49 -10.33 12.60
C PHE A 115 9.59 -9.43 12.06
N VAL A 116 9.27 -8.71 10.99
CA VAL A 116 10.07 -7.62 10.45
C VAL A 116 9.26 -6.33 10.51
N LEU A 117 9.90 -5.26 10.99
CA LEU A 117 9.37 -3.90 10.93
C LEU A 117 10.35 -3.03 10.14
N ASP A 118 9.93 -2.53 8.98
CA ASP A 118 10.76 -1.69 8.10
C ASP A 118 12.16 -2.29 7.83
N GLY A 119 12.20 -3.58 7.54
CA GLY A 119 13.42 -4.34 7.24
C GLY A 119 14.29 -4.72 8.44
N LYS A 120 13.85 -4.41 9.67
CA LYS A 120 14.55 -4.75 10.91
C LYS A 120 13.83 -5.85 11.68
N GLU A 121 14.58 -6.69 12.37
CA GLU A 121 14.00 -7.67 13.28
C GLU A 121 13.16 -6.96 14.34
N TRP A 122 11.90 -7.38 14.51
CA TRP A 122 11.01 -6.78 15.49
C TRP A 122 10.56 -7.80 16.52
N ARG A 123 11.15 -7.74 17.71
CA ARG A 123 10.79 -8.65 18.83
C ARG A 123 9.67 -8.13 19.73
N GLY A 124 9.12 -6.96 19.42
CA GLY A 124 8.13 -6.27 20.26
C GLY A 124 6.83 -7.06 20.47
N TRP A 125 6.43 -7.88 19.51
CA TRP A 125 5.24 -8.74 19.64
C TRP A 125 5.34 -9.69 20.84
N PHE A 126 6.50 -10.31 21.07
CA PHE A 126 6.73 -11.24 22.18
C PHE A 126 6.66 -10.58 23.56
N SER A 127 6.99 -9.29 23.62
CA SER A 127 6.91 -8.49 24.85
C SER A 127 5.58 -7.72 24.98
N HIS A 128 4.57 -8.04 24.17
CA HIS A 128 3.29 -7.32 24.13
C HIS A 128 3.44 -5.81 23.89
N ALA A 129 4.50 -5.41 23.19
CA ALA A 129 4.69 -4.01 22.85
C ALA A 129 3.66 -3.58 21.81
N GLU A 130 3.19 -2.33 21.93
CA GLU A 130 2.36 -1.73 20.89
C GLU A 130 3.18 -1.64 19.58
N LEU A 131 2.53 -1.96 18.45
CA LEU A 131 3.10 -1.69 17.14
C LEU A 131 3.27 -0.17 16.99
N ARG A 132 4.52 0.29 16.99
CA ARG A 132 4.89 1.67 16.76
C ARG A 132 5.54 1.77 15.39
N PRO A 133 4.83 2.31 14.39
CA PRO A 133 5.42 2.65 13.11
C PRO A 133 6.68 3.47 13.30
N SER A 134 7.69 3.20 12.46
CA SER A 134 8.92 3.96 12.44
C SER A 134 8.59 5.44 12.19
N ARG A 135 8.95 6.29 13.14
CA ARG A 135 8.85 7.74 13.00
C ARG A 135 10.10 8.25 12.31
N SER A 136 10.29 7.85 11.06
CA SER A 136 11.24 8.51 10.18
C SER A 136 10.75 9.95 9.98
N GLY A 137 11.68 10.89 9.82
CA GLY A 137 11.35 12.24 9.36
C GLY A 137 10.71 12.22 7.98
N PRO A 138 10.51 13.38 7.33
CA PRO A 138 10.02 13.41 5.95
C PRO A 138 10.85 12.48 5.06
N VAL A 139 10.21 11.49 4.45
CA VAL A 139 10.83 10.51 3.52
C VAL A 139 10.49 10.82 2.07
N GLY A 140 9.86 11.96 1.82
CA GLY A 140 9.41 12.38 0.51
C GLY A 140 8.00 11.93 0.15
N VAL A 141 7.47 12.52 -0.91
CA VAL A 141 6.13 12.30 -1.44
C VAL A 141 6.20 11.64 -2.81
N LEU A 142 5.58 10.46 -2.93
CA LEU A 142 5.35 9.79 -4.20
C LEU A 142 3.99 10.19 -4.76
N THR A 143 3.96 10.73 -5.97
CA THR A 143 2.74 11.04 -6.72
C THR A 143 2.64 10.13 -7.95
N ALA A 144 1.50 9.46 -8.12
CA ALA A 144 1.17 8.69 -9.31
C ALA A 144 0.00 9.37 -10.05
N ARG A 145 0.14 9.60 -11.35
CA ARG A 145 -0.91 10.21 -12.20
C ARG A 145 -1.16 9.37 -13.44
N SER A 146 -2.42 9.27 -13.86
CA SER A 146 -2.83 8.63 -15.11
C SER A 146 -4.02 9.35 -15.72
N GLU A 147 -4.04 9.47 -17.05
CA GLU A 147 -5.18 10.05 -17.79
C GLU A 147 -6.18 8.97 -18.26
N ASP A 148 -5.72 7.71 -18.39
CA ASP A 148 -6.49 6.60 -18.96
C ASP A 148 -6.61 5.39 -18.04
N GLY A 149 -5.99 5.44 -16.85
CA GLY A 149 -5.89 4.34 -15.88
C GLY A 149 -4.94 3.22 -16.30
N LYS A 150 -4.33 3.29 -17.49
CA LYS A 150 -3.45 2.25 -18.05
C LYS A 150 -1.99 2.66 -18.03
N GLN A 151 -1.69 3.92 -18.32
CA GLN A 151 -0.34 4.47 -18.30
C GLN A 151 -0.17 5.41 -17.12
N TRP A 152 0.87 5.16 -16.31
CA TRP A 152 1.10 5.87 -15.05
C TRP A 152 2.41 6.65 -15.12
N ARG A 153 2.34 7.94 -14.75
CA ARG A 153 3.50 8.81 -14.51
C ARG A 153 3.74 8.89 -13.01
N LEU A 154 4.93 8.49 -12.57
CA LEU A 154 5.36 8.54 -11.18
C LEU A 154 6.33 9.71 -10.97
N ARG A 155 6.13 10.48 -9.90
CA ARG A 155 7.05 11.54 -9.45
C ARG A 155 7.31 11.36 -7.96
N PHE A 156 8.58 11.23 -7.59
CA PHE A 156 9.00 11.24 -6.20
C PHE A 156 9.70 12.57 -5.88
N GLN A 157 9.29 13.20 -4.80
CA GLN A 157 9.90 14.41 -4.28
C GLN A 157 10.44 14.11 -2.87
N PRO A 158 11.76 13.95 -2.70
CA PRO A 158 12.36 13.62 -1.40
C PRO A 158 12.11 14.71 -0.35
#